data_AF-A0A327HRT3-F1
#
_entry.id   AF-A0A327HRT3-F1
#
_cell.length_a   1.000
_cell.length_b   1.000
_cell.length_c   1.000
_cell.angle_alpha   90.00
_cell.angle_beta   90.00
_cell.angle_gamma   90.00
#
_symmetry.space_group_name_H-M   'P 1'
#
loop_
_entity.id
_entity.type
_entity.pdbx_description
1 polymer ?
#
loop_
_entity_poly.entity_id
_entity_poly.type
_entity_poly.pdbx_seq_one_letter_code
_entity_poly.pdbx_strand_id
1 'polypeptide(L)'
;MAKTIINLSDPVSTLVTKSNTISSHLGDITQLNVGASNDSDIVQAINFVNGIVQKTDSADIINLIDSSYVQARQTGVTRSSVLGFFIKDSANGIGLDSSQGRFFIPSNTINTAMIEATSITTAKLATNAVTTAKITDGNVTGPKLGTNAVGTVKIVDGNVTTAKIANDAVTEDKIGDDAVSSVQLKTLSTLLIKDVNGSTLKTIHGAGA
;
A
#
# COMPACT_ATOMS: atom_id res chain seq x y z
N MET A 1 -55.24 -40.03 7.53
CA MET A 1 -54.68 -40.48 8.82
C MET A 1 -55.83 -40.82 9.76
N ALA A 2 -55.77 -41.95 10.48
CA ALA A 2 -56.84 -42.34 11.40
C ALA A 2 -56.85 -41.43 12.63
N LYS A 3 -57.99 -40.82 12.95
CA LYS A 3 -58.14 -39.93 14.10
C LYS A 3 -58.27 -40.77 15.38
N THR A 4 -57.33 -40.61 16.32
CA THR A 4 -57.46 -41.21 17.67
C THR A 4 -58.43 -40.36 18.50
N ILE A 5 -59.57 -40.94 18.89
CA ILE A 5 -60.59 -40.27 19.72
C ILE A 5 -60.60 -40.92 21.11
N ILE A 6 -60.43 -40.11 22.17
CA ILE A 6 -60.60 -40.53 23.56
C ILE A 6 -62.10 -40.50 23.88
N ASN A 7 -62.69 -41.65 24.17
CA ASN A 7 -64.02 -41.72 24.79
C ASN A 7 -63.81 -42.06 26.26
N LEU A 8 -64.26 -41.18 27.16
CA LEU A 8 -64.08 -41.36 28.61
C LEU A 8 -64.84 -42.58 29.18
N SER A 9 -65.69 -43.19 28.37
CA SER A 9 -66.39 -44.45 28.65
C SER A 9 -65.58 -45.71 28.33
N ASP A 10 -64.43 -45.60 27.65
CA ASP A 10 -63.65 -46.77 27.26
C ASP A 10 -62.97 -47.44 28.47
N PRO A 11 -62.71 -48.77 28.42
CA PRO A 11 -61.90 -49.44 29.43
C PRO A 11 -60.53 -48.79 29.59
N VAL A 12 -60.00 -48.80 30.82
CA VAL A 12 -58.71 -48.16 31.16
C VAL A 12 -57.57 -48.62 30.26
N SER A 13 -57.52 -49.90 29.88
CA SER A 13 -56.51 -50.44 28.96
C SER A 13 -56.56 -49.76 27.58
N THR A 14 -57.76 -49.53 27.05
CA THR A 14 -57.97 -48.83 25.78
C THR A 14 -57.59 -47.36 25.89
N LEU A 15 -57.90 -46.70 27.01
CA LEU A 15 -57.48 -45.33 27.28
C LEU A 15 -55.95 -45.22 27.33
N VAL A 16 -55.27 -46.16 27.98
CA VAL A 16 -53.79 -46.23 28.04
C VAL A 16 -53.20 -46.42 26.65
N THR A 17 -53.73 -47.33 25.83
CA THR A 17 -53.24 -47.52 24.45
C THR A 17 -53.44 -46.27 23.59
N LYS A 18 -54.61 -45.62 23.69
CA LYS A 18 -54.90 -44.37 22.97
C LYS A 18 -54.00 -43.22 23.43
N SER A 19 -53.76 -43.12 24.74
CA SER A 19 -52.84 -42.13 25.32
C SER A 19 -51.41 -42.34 24.83
N ASN A 20 -50.90 -43.58 24.84
CA ASN A 20 -49.55 -43.89 24.36
C ASN A 20 -49.39 -43.58 22.87
N THR A 21 -50.44 -43.83 22.07
CA THR A 21 -50.47 -43.47 20.66
C THR A 21 -50.47 -41.95 20.47
N ILE A 22 -51.22 -41.19 21.28
CA ILE A 22 -51.19 -39.72 21.23
C ILE A 22 -49.81 -39.21 21.66
N SER A 23 -49.22 -39.76 22.73
CA SER A 23 -47.87 -39.42 23.19
C SER A 23 -46.80 -39.72 22.13
N SER A 24 -46.92 -40.82 21.38
CA SER A 24 -45.98 -41.14 20.29
C SER A 24 -46.09 -40.17 19.12
N HIS A 25 -47.30 -39.68 18.80
CA HIS A 25 -47.52 -38.67 17.76
C HIS A 25 -47.16 -37.24 18.22
N LEU A 26 -47.23 -36.94 19.52
CA LEU A 26 -46.71 -35.68 20.08
C LEU A 26 -45.17 -35.69 20.15
N GLY A 27 -44.56 -36.87 20.24
CA GLY A 27 -43.09 -37.04 20.21
C GLY A 27 -42.49 -37.09 18.79
N ASP A 28 -43.27 -37.50 17.78
CA ASP A 28 -42.86 -37.47 16.36
C ASP A 28 -43.44 -36.24 15.66
N ILE A 29 -42.68 -35.16 15.73
CA ILE A 29 -43.04 -33.82 15.20
C ILE A 29 -43.28 -33.83 13.68
N THR A 30 -42.82 -34.86 12.96
CA THR A 30 -42.97 -35.00 11.51
C THR A 30 -44.37 -35.44 11.08
N GLN A 31 -45.19 -35.91 12.02
CA GLN A 31 -46.58 -36.34 11.80
C GLN A 31 -47.61 -35.27 12.16
N LEU A 32 -47.18 -34.10 12.65
CA LEU A 32 -48.05 -32.94 12.87
C LEU A 32 -48.42 -32.30 11.53
N ASN A 33 -49.39 -32.90 10.84
CA ASN A 33 -49.99 -32.33 9.62
C ASN A 33 -50.85 -31.11 9.98
N VAL A 34 -50.20 -29.98 10.27
CA VAL A 34 -50.86 -28.67 10.24
C VAL A 34 -51.10 -28.37 8.77
N GLY A 35 -52.37 -28.30 8.36
CA GLY A 35 -52.74 -27.86 7.01
C GLY A 35 -52.23 -26.44 6.73
N ALA A 36 -52.65 -25.84 5.61
CA ALA A 36 -52.26 -24.50 5.19
C ALA A 36 -52.81 -23.36 6.10
N SER A 37 -52.56 -23.44 7.40
CA SER A 37 -52.71 -22.38 8.39
C SER A 37 -51.33 -21.86 8.78
N ASN A 38 -51.33 -20.66 9.36
CA ASN A 38 -50.24 -19.93 10.02
C ASN A 38 -49.40 -20.74 11.02
N ASP A 39 -49.84 -21.92 11.43
CA ASP A 39 -49.07 -22.84 12.29
C ASP A 39 -48.06 -23.71 11.49
N SER A 40 -48.18 -23.74 10.15
CA SER A 40 -47.20 -24.38 9.25
C SER A 40 -45.81 -23.75 9.37
N ASP A 41 -45.76 -22.44 9.63
CA ASP A 41 -44.51 -21.71 9.83
C ASP A 41 -43.81 -22.14 11.13
N ILE A 42 -44.57 -22.47 12.17
CA ILE A 42 -44.03 -22.97 13.44
C ILE A 42 -43.49 -24.39 13.28
N VAL A 43 -44.21 -25.28 12.57
CA VAL A 43 -43.74 -26.65 12.30
C VAL A 43 -42.52 -26.65 11.40
N GLN A 44 -42.48 -25.78 10.39
CA GLN A 44 -41.30 -25.60 9.54
C GLN A 44 -40.11 -25.03 10.33
N ALA A 45 -40.33 -24.03 11.20
CA ALA A 45 -39.29 -23.48 12.06
C ALA A 45 -38.73 -24.51 13.04
N ILE A 46 -39.58 -25.35 13.64
CA ILE A 46 -39.16 -26.41 14.56
C ILE A 46 -38.37 -27.50 13.81
N ASN A 47 -38.81 -27.91 12.61
CA ASN A 47 -38.07 -28.88 11.80
C ASN A 47 -36.70 -28.34 11.35
N PHE A 48 -36.62 -27.04 11.02
CA PHE A 48 -35.37 -26.35 10.72
C PHE A 48 -34.42 -26.34 11.93
N VAL A 49 -34.91 -25.98 13.12
CA VAL A 49 -34.13 -25.99 14.36
C VAL A 49 -33.66 -27.40 14.73
N ASN A 50 -34.50 -28.43 14.60
CA ASN A 50 -34.10 -29.82 14.82
C ASN A 50 -33.02 -30.27 13.81
N GLY A 51 -33.08 -29.78 12.57
CA GLY A 51 -32.03 -29.99 11.57
C GLY A 51 -30.70 -29.33 11.96
N ILE A 52 -30.73 -28.12 12.55
CA ILE A 52 -29.54 -27.41 13.05
C ILE A 52 -28.86 -28.19 14.18
N VAL A 53 -29.63 -28.69 15.16
CA VAL A 53 -29.08 -29.37 16.35
C VAL A 53 -28.40 -30.70 15.99
N GLN A 54 -28.77 -31.31 14.85
CA GLN A 54 -28.23 -32.58 14.39
C GLN A 54 -26.97 -32.46 13.51
N LYS A 55 -26.57 -31.25 13.10
CA LYS A 55 -25.35 -31.02 12.31
C LYS A 55 -24.21 -30.57 13.21
N THR A 56 -23.09 -31.31 13.17
CA THR A 56 -21.97 -31.15 14.11
C THR A 56 -20.73 -30.51 13.49
N ASP A 57 -20.69 -30.31 12.17
CA ASP A 57 -19.58 -29.64 11.50
C ASP A 57 -19.93 -28.23 11.00
N SER A 58 -18.92 -27.38 10.97
CA SER A 58 -19.06 -25.97 10.59
C SER A 58 -19.51 -25.79 9.15
N ALA A 59 -19.25 -26.74 8.25
CA ALA A 59 -19.60 -26.64 6.83
C ALA A 59 -21.10 -26.82 6.63
N ASP A 60 -21.71 -27.79 7.32
CA ASP A 60 -23.14 -28.03 7.31
C ASP A 60 -23.93 -26.92 8.00
N ILE A 61 -23.39 -26.35 9.09
CA ILE A 61 -23.96 -25.19 9.77
C ILE A 61 -23.93 -23.96 8.85
N ILE A 62 -22.83 -23.73 8.12
CA ILE A 62 -22.67 -22.61 7.17
C ILE A 62 -23.64 -22.76 5.98
N ASN A 63 -23.74 -23.96 5.39
CA ASN A 63 -24.64 -24.20 4.25
C ASN A 63 -26.12 -23.96 4.61
N LEU A 64 -26.52 -24.21 5.86
CA LEU A 64 -27.87 -24.01 6.36
C LEU A 64 -28.20 -22.54 6.64
N ILE A 65 -27.21 -21.75 7.08
CA ILE A 65 -27.30 -20.30 7.17
C ILE A 65 -27.47 -19.70 5.75
N ASP A 66 -26.75 -20.23 4.77
CA ASP A 66 -26.72 -19.70 3.41
C ASP A 66 -27.97 -20.02 2.57
N SER A 67 -28.62 -21.17 2.77
CA SER A 67 -29.53 -21.69 1.73
C SER A 67 -30.84 -20.91 1.52
N SER A 68 -31.37 -20.21 2.54
CA SER A 68 -32.65 -19.49 2.41
C SER A 68 -32.73 -18.22 3.25
N TYR A 69 -32.11 -18.22 4.44
CA TYR A 69 -32.11 -17.08 5.36
C TYR A 69 -31.19 -15.95 4.88
N VAL A 70 -30.03 -16.30 4.31
CA VAL A 70 -29.17 -15.33 3.59
C VAL A 70 -29.80 -14.91 2.27
N GLN A 71 -30.42 -15.81 1.50
CA GLN A 71 -31.10 -15.43 0.24
C GLN A 71 -32.30 -14.48 0.47
N ALA A 72 -33.08 -14.66 1.54
CA ALA A 72 -34.18 -13.77 1.94
C ALA A 72 -33.69 -12.40 2.46
N ARG A 73 -32.46 -12.33 3.00
CA ARG A 73 -31.79 -11.07 3.34
C ARG A 73 -31.03 -10.47 2.15
N GLN A 74 -30.70 -11.27 1.13
CA GLN A 74 -30.15 -10.82 -0.15
C GLN A 74 -31.25 -10.32 -1.11
N THR A 75 -32.50 -10.77 -0.97
CA THR A 75 -33.65 -10.11 -1.61
C THR A 75 -33.89 -8.75 -0.96
N GLY A 76 -33.24 -7.73 -1.53
CA GLY A 76 -33.18 -6.38 -0.99
C GLY A 76 -31.74 -5.85 -0.93
N VAL A 77 -30.75 -6.74 -0.89
CA VAL A 77 -29.36 -6.37 -1.11
C VAL A 77 -29.11 -6.37 -2.62
N THR A 78 -29.46 -5.26 -3.26
CA THR A 78 -29.06 -4.97 -4.65
C THR A 78 -27.53 -5.02 -4.79
N ARG A 79 -27.01 -5.20 -6.02
CA ARG A 79 -25.57 -4.97 -6.31
C ARG A 79 -25.09 -3.63 -5.74
N SER A 80 -25.96 -2.62 -5.68
CA SER A 80 -25.71 -1.29 -5.10
C SER A 80 -25.45 -1.31 -3.58
N SER A 81 -26.08 -2.22 -2.82
CA SER A 81 -25.90 -2.35 -1.36
C SER A 81 -24.75 -3.28 -0.96
N VAL A 82 -24.37 -4.26 -1.79
CA VAL A 82 -23.07 -4.95 -1.64
C VAL A 82 -21.94 -3.99 -1.92
N LEU A 83 -22.07 -3.18 -2.99
CA LEU A 83 -21.15 -2.08 -3.25
C LEU A 83 -21.13 -1.08 -2.10
N GLY A 84 -22.26 -0.76 -1.47
CA GLY A 84 -22.32 0.15 -0.31
C GLY A 84 -21.46 -0.25 0.90
N PHE A 85 -21.17 -1.53 1.09
CA PHE A 85 -20.23 -1.99 2.13
C PHE A 85 -18.75 -1.78 1.73
N PHE A 86 -18.46 -1.60 0.43
CA PHE A 86 -17.13 -1.40 -0.14
C PHE A 86 -16.95 -0.03 -0.85
N ILE A 87 -17.96 0.85 -0.80
CA ILE A 87 -17.92 2.20 -1.37
C ILE A 87 -17.34 3.14 -0.31
N LYS A 88 -16.13 3.60 -0.59
CA LYS A 88 -15.47 4.84 -0.12
C LYS A 88 -16.00 5.44 1.18
N ASP A 89 -15.21 5.30 2.24
CA ASP A 89 -14.80 6.52 2.95
C ASP A 89 -14.02 7.35 1.92
N SER A 90 -14.64 8.44 1.47
CA SER A 90 -14.09 9.36 0.47
C SER A 90 -12.91 10.18 1.01
N ALA A 91 -12.49 9.94 2.25
CA ALA A 91 -11.32 10.55 2.85
C ALA A 91 -10.11 9.60 2.93
N ASN A 92 -10.23 8.27 3.17
CA ASN A 92 -9.03 7.45 3.46
C ASN A 92 -9.06 5.92 3.10
N GLY A 93 -10.05 5.36 2.40
CA GLY A 93 -10.20 3.90 2.29
C GLY A 93 -9.78 3.22 0.97
N ILE A 94 -9.24 1.99 1.05
CA ILE A 94 -9.09 1.05 -0.07
C ILE A 94 -10.42 0.30 -0.31
N GLY A 95 -10.90 0.14 -1.55
CA GLY A 95 -12.23 -0.43 -1.83
C GLY A 95 -12.34 -1.21 -3.15
N LEU A 96 -13.56 -1.63 -3.52
CA LEU A 96 -13.86 -2.33 -4.77
C LEU A 96 -14.40 -1.35 -5.81
N ASP A 97 -13.75 -1.25 -6.98
CA ASP A 97 -14.25 -0.46 -8.11
C ASP A 97 -15.41 -1.20 -8.77
N SER A 98 -16.62 -0.65 -8.65
CA SER A 98 -17.85 -1.20 -9.23
C SER A 98 -17.88 -1.19 -10.77
N SER A 99 -17.01 -0.42 -11.42
CA SER A 99 -16.87 -0.37 -12.89
C SER A 99 -15.85 -1.36 -13.43
N GLN A 100 -14.80 -1.68 -12.66
CA GLN A 100 -13.71 -2.58 -13.07
C GLN A 100 -13.75 -3.97 -12.40
N GLY A 101 -14.63 -4.17 -11.40
CA GLY A 101 -14.76 -5.44 -10.67
C GLY A 101 -13.50 -5.84 -9.90
N ARG A 102 -12.62 -4.89 -9.60
CA ARG A 102 -11.32 -5.12 -8.95
C ARG A 102 -11.14 -4.26 -7.72
N PHE A 103 -10.35 -4.76 -6.78
CA PHE A 103 -9.80 -3.97 -5.69
C PHE A 103 -9.00 -2.79 -6.25
N PHE A 104 -9.37 -1.58 -5.85
CA PHE A 104 -8.79 -0.33 -6.30
C PHE A 104 -8.30 0.48 -5.10
N ILE A 105 -7.06 0.97 -5.21
CA ILE A 105 -6.45 1.91 -4.27
C ILE A 105 -6.56 3.29 -4.91
N PRO A 106 -7.35 4.24 -4.35
CA PRO A 106 -7.43 5.58 -4.90
C PRO A 106 -6.08 6.31 -4.91
N SER A 107 -5.95 7.24 -5.87
CA SER A 107 -4.80 8.15 -5.89
C SER A 107 -4.71 8.90 -4.56
N ASN A 108 -3.50 9.07 -4.04
CA ASN A 108 -3.22 9.70 -2.74
C ASN A 108 -3.72 8.92 -1.50
N THR A 109 -4.22 7.69 -1.63
CA THR A 109 -4.56 6.85 -0.47
C THR A 109 -3.33 6.27 0.22
N ILE A 110 -2.29 5.89 -0.55
CA ILE A 110 -1.05 5.36 0.03
C ILE A 110 -0.26 6.51 0.67
N ASN A 111 -0.32 6.58 2.01
CA ASN A 111 0.49 7.49 2.81
C ASN A 111 1.74 6.78 3.36
N THR A 112 2.62 7.53 4.02
CA THR A 112 3.89 7.01 4.54
C THR A 112 3.74 5.96 5.63
N ALA A 113 2.64 5.97 6.40
CA ALA A 113 2.38 4.95 7.43
C ALA A 113 1.95 3.61 6.82
N MET A 114 1.46 3.59 5.58
CA MET A 114 1.10 2.37 4.84
C MET A 114 2.30 1.74 4.13
N ILE A 115 3.45 2.43 4.08
CA ILE A 115 4.68 1.95 3.44
C ILE A 115 5.64 1.55 4.56
N GLU A 116 5.91 0.25 4.70
CA GLU A 116 6.91 -0.21 5.65
C GLU A 116 8.28 0.42 5.38
N ALA A 117 9.02 0.70 6.45
CA ALA A 117 10.37 1.25 6.35
C ALA A 117 11.24 0.37 5.45
N THR A 118 12.02 0.99 4.56
CA THR A 118 12.92 0.31 3.59
C THR A 118 12.24 -0.55 2.53
N SER A 119 10.90 -0.62 2.50
CA SER A 119 10.18 -1.48 1.55
C SER A 119 10.31 -1.01 0.10
N ILE A 120 10.59 0.27 -0.17
CA ILE A 120 10.84 0.80 -1.51
C ILE A 120 12.32 0.66 -1.86
N THR A 121 12.66 -0.43 -2.54
CA THR A 121 14.01 -0.70 -3.02
C THR A 121 14.24 -0.12 -4.41
N THR A 122 15.50 -0.04 -4.85
CA THR A 122 15.85 0.40 -6.22
C THR A 122 15.12 -0.40 -7.29
N ALA A 123 14.92 -1.71 -7.09
CA ALA A 123 14.22 -2.58 -8.04
C ALA A 123 12.71 -2.26 -8.18
N LYS A 124 12.12 -1.59 -7.19
CA LYS A 124 10.72 -1.14 -7.24
C LYS A 124 10.54 0.24 -7.89
N LEU A 125 11.63 0.97 -8.11
CA LEU A 125 11.61 2.24 -8.82
C LEU A 125 11.77 1.97 -10.32
N ALA A 126 10.77 2.36 -11.10
CA ALA A 126 10.88 2.33 -12.55
C ALA A 126 12.04 3.23 -13.04
N THR A 127 12.57 2.93 -14.22
CA THR A 127 13.56 3.81 -14.87
C THR A 127 13.02 5.23 -14.97
N ASN A 128 13.85 6.22 -14.62
CA ASN A 128 13.48 7.65 -14.57
C ASN A 128 12.36 8.00 -13.57
N ALA A 129 12.02 7.12 -12.61
CA ALA A 129 11.01 7.42 -11.60
C ALA A 129 11.42 8.55 -10.65
N VAL A 130 12.73 8.79 -10.44
CA VAL A 130 13.24 9.92 -9.65
C VAL A 130 13.82 10.95 -10.62
N THR A 131 13.06 12.00 -10.90
CA THR A 131 13.44 13.10 -11.79
C THR A 131 14.06 14.24 -10.98
N THR A 132 14.66 15.23 -11.66
CA THR A 132 15.21 16.43 -11.01
C THR A 132 14.17 17.15 -10.14
N ALA A 133 12.94 17.31 -10.62
CA ALA A 133 11.85 17.94 -9.87
C ALA A 133 11.44 17.17 -8.59
N LYS A 134 11.79 15.88 -8.48
CA LYS A 134 11.54 15.06 -7.28
C LYS A 134 12.66 15.18 -6.24
N ILE A 135 13.78 15.82 -6.58
CA ILE A 135 14.93 16.05 -5.71
C ILE A 135 14.99 17.55 -5.41
N THR A 136 14.61 17.93 -4.19
CA THR A 136 14.71 19.33 -3.74
C THR A 136 16.17 19.79 -3.66
N ASP A 137 16.39 21.08 -3.88
CA ASP A 137 17.71 21.71 -3.80
C ASP A 137 18.41 21.41 -2.46
N GLY A 138 19.71 21.11 -2.54
CA GLY A 138 20.52 20.74 -1.38
C GLY A 138 20.37 19.28 -0.91
N ASN A 139 19.40 18.51 -1.43
CA ASN A 139 19.23 17.12 -0.99
C ASN A 139 20.32 16.18 -1.51
N VAL A 140 21.06 16.51 -2.58
CA VAL A 140 22.25 15.76 -3.00
C VAL A 140 23.47 16.35 -2.29
N THR A 141 23.84 15.77 -1.16
CA THR A 141 24.98 16.19 -0.34
C THR A 141 26.27 15.47 -0.76
N GLY A 142 27.43 15.98 -0.33
CA GLY A 142 28.74 15.39 -0.63
C GLY A 142 28.81 13.87 -0.42
N PRO A 143 28.36 13.32 0.72
CA PRO A 143 28.35 11.86 0.95
C PRO A 143 27.48 11.03 0.00
N LYS A 144 26.52 11.65 -0.71
CA LYS A 144 25.67 10.99 -1.72
C LYS A 144 26.35 10.92 -3.09
N LEU A 145 27.45 11.65 -3.27
CA LEU A 145 28.26 11.63 -4.49
C LEU A 145 29.36 10.57 -4.33
N GLY A 146 29.34 9.56 -5.19
CA GLY A 146 30.43 8.60 -5.28
C GLY A 146 31.73 9.25 -5.76
N THR A 147 32.85 8.52 -5.64
CA THR A 147 34.13 8.94 -6.19
C THR A 147 34.00 9.25 -7.68
N ASN A 148 34.54 10.39 -8.12
CA ASN A 148 34.48 10.88 -9.50
C ASN A 148 33.06 11.11 -10.06
N ALA A 149 32.03 11.23 -9.20
CA ALA A 149 30.66 11.48 -9.67
C ALA A 149 30.49 12.83 -10.39
N VAL A 150 31.34 13.81 -10.08
CA VAL A 150 31.36 15.12 -10.75
C VAL A 150 32.52 15.16 -11.74
N GLY A 151 32.22 14.91 -13.02
CA GLY A 151 33.18 15.06 -14.11
C GLY A 151 33.39 16.53 -14.52
N THR A 152 34.47 16.80 -15.24
CA THR A 152 34.84 18.17 -15.69
C THR A 152 33.72 18.86 -16.46
N VAL A 153 33.03 18.15 -17.37
CA VAL A 153 31.89 18.69 -18.14
C VAL A 153 30.70 19.10 -17.27
N LYS A 154 30.63 18.65 -16.02
CA LYS A 154 29.58 19.03 -15.06
C LYS A 154 29.97 20.27 -14.25
N ILE A 155 31.23 20.71 -14.33
CA ILE A 155 31.71 21.96 -13.75
C ILE A 155 31.59 23.02 -14.84
N VAL A 156 30.63 23.92 -14.69
CA VAL A 156 30.44 25.04 -15.61
C VAL A 156 31.63 26.02 -15.50
N ASP A 157 32.04 26.58 -16.62
CA ASP A 157 33.13 27.56 -16.68
C ASP A 157 32.91 28.71 -15.68
N GLY A 158 33.97 29.05 -14.94
CA GLY A 158 33.93 30.08 -13.90
C GLY A 158 33.32 29.63 -12.56
N ASN A 159 32.76 28.42 -12.44
CA ASN A 159 32.19 27.97 -11.17
C ASN A 159 33.27 27.65 -10.12
N VAL A 160 34.51 27.35 -10.51
CA VAL A 160 35.65 27.23 -9.57
C VAL A 160 36.17 28.63 -9.27
N THR A 161 35.53 29.29 -8.31
CA THR A 161 35.89 30.65 -7.85
C THR A 161 37.05 30.59 -6.86
N THR A 162 37.76 31.70 -6.65
CA THR A 162 38.89 31.78 -5.70
C THR A 162 38.53 31.24 -4.31
N ALA A 163 37.35 31.58 -3.78
CA ALA A 163 36.90 31.07 -2.47
C ALA A 163 36.70 29.54 -2.39
N LYS A 164 36.63 28.83 -3.53
CA LYS A 164 36.55 27.36 -3.58
C LYS A 164 37.93 26.70 -3.65
N ILE A 165 38.98 27.48 -3.88
CA ILE A 165 40.38 27.02 -3.88
C ILE A 165 40.97 27.44 -2.54
N ALA A 166 41.34 26.47 -1.71
CA ALA A 166 42.01 26.77 -0.46
C ALA A 166 43.37 27.44 -0.73
N ASN A 167 43.86 28.23 0.23
CA ASN A 167 45.21 28.78 0.15
C ASN A 167 46.22 27.64 -0.05
N ASP A 168 47.20 27.89 -0.92
CA ASP A 168 48.26 26.94 -1.28
C ASP A 168 47.78 25.63 -1.92
N ALA A 169 46.49 25.52 -2.29
CA ALA A 169 45.95 24.32 -2.92
C ALA A 169 46.53 24.07 -4.31
N VAL A 170 46.93 25.13 -5.03
CA VAL A 170 47.64 25.03 -6.32
C VAL A 170 49.14 25.03 -6.04
N THR A 171 49.68 23.82 -5.87
CA THR A 171 51.11 23.57 -5.66
C THR A 171 51.85 23.58 -7.01
N GLU A 172 53.18 23.68 -6.99
CA GLU A 172 54.02 23.66 -8.20
C GLU A 172 53.71 22.46 -9.10
N ASP A 173 53.58 21.26 -8.52
CA ASP A 173 53.21 20.03 -9.27
C ASP A 173 51.85 20.09 -9.99
N LYS A 174 50.97 21.04 -9.64
CA LYS A 174 49.66 21.24 -10.28
C LYS A 174 49.71 22.28 -11.41
N ILE A 175 50.85 22.97 -11.57
CA ILE A 175 51.09 23.96 -12.61
C ILE A 175 51.93 23.28 -13.68
N GLY A 176 51.38 23.15 -14.89
CA GLY A 176 52.13 22.60 -16.00
C GLY A 176 53.31 23.50 -16.39
N ASP A 177 54.34 22.91 -16.99
CA ASP A 177 55.44 23.65 -17.59
C ASP A 177 54.90 24.75 -18.53
N ASP A 178 55.48 25.94 -18.44
CA ASP A 178 55.09 27.13 -19.20
C ASP A 178 53.63 27.63 -19.02
N ALA A 179 52.86 27.10 -18.05
CA ALA A 179 51.47 27.51 -17.83
C ALA A 179 51.32 28.96 -17.30
N VAL A 180 52.38 29.51 -16.70
CA VAL A 180 52.42 30.88 -16.16
C VAL A 180 53.30 31.76 -17.06
N SER A 181 52.65 32.67 -17.79
CA SER A 181 53.32 33.71 -18.58
C SER A 181 53.66 34.95 -17.75
N SER A 182 54.50 35.82 -18.31
CA SER A 182 54.89 37.09 -17.67
C SER A 182 53.71 38.01 -17.35
N VAL A 183 52.55 37.84 -18.00
CA VAL A 183 51.33 38.65 -17.76
C VAL A 183 50.68 38.31 -16.41
N GLN A 184 50.86 37.08 -15.91
CA GLN A 184 50.23 36.61 -14.66
C GLN A 184 51.04 36.95 -13.40
N LEU A 185 52.30 37.38 -13.53
CA LEU A 185 53.18 37.74 -12.41
C LEU A 185 52.96 39.20 -11.99
N LYS A 186 52.10 39.43 -10.97
CA LYS A 186 51.60 40.78 -10.64
C LYS A 186 52.55 41.72 -9.88
N THR A 187 53.78 41.30 -9.61
CA THR A 187 54.82 42.23 -9.15
C THR A 187 56.09 41.81 -9.84
N LEU A 188 56.36 42.42 -10.99
CA LEU A 188 57.61 42.20 -11.67
C LEU A 188 58.73 42.81 -10.82
N SER A 189 59.45 41.98 -10.10
CA SER A 189 60.88 42.24 -9.93
C SER A 189 61.47 42.22 -11.35
N THR A 190 61.44 43.35 -12.07
CA THR A 190 62.06 43.44 -13.39
C THR A 190 63.55 43.67 -13.19
N LEU A 191 64.37 42.71 -13.56
CA LEU A 191 65.79 42.96 -13.80
C LEU A 191 65.96 43.35 -15.27
N LEU A 192 66.32 44.60 -15.50
CA LEU A 192 66.68 45.11 -16.82
C LEU A 192 68.19 44.93 -17.01
N ILE A 193 68.58 44.04 -17.91
CA ILE A 193 69.97 43.93 -18.35
C ILE A 193 70.17 45.03 -19.39
N LYS A 194 71.04 46.01 -19.09
CA LYS A 194 71.34 47.15 -19.96
C LYS A 194 72.74 47.09 -20.55
N ASP A 195 72.93 47.71 -21.71
CA ASP A 195 74.26 47.94 -22.29
C ASP A 195 74.99 49.14 -21.64
N VAL A 196 76.21 49.41 -22.09
CA VAL A 196 77.04 50.55 -21.64
C VAL A 196 76.41 51.92 -21.95
N ASN A 197 75.44 51.96 -22.85
CA ASN A 197 74.70 53.16 -23.24
C ASN A 197 73.34 53.28 -22.51
N GLY A 198 73.00 52.31 -21.66
CA GLY A 198 71.74 52.28 -20.89
C GLY A 198 70.53 51.67 -21.61
N SER A 199 70.70 51.09 -22.80
CA SER A 199 69.64 50.42 -23.57
C SER A 199 69.35 49.01 -23.03
N THR A 200 68.08 48.62 -22.91
CA THR A 200 67.68 47.31 -22.39
C THR A 200 67.92 46.21 -23.42
N LEU A 201 68.78 45.24 -23.07
CA LEU A 201 69.09 44.06 -23.88
C LEU A 201 68.20 42.86 -23.54
N LYS A 202 67.81 42.72 -22.26
CA LYS A 202 66.93 41.65 -21.80
C LYS A 202 66.16 42.09 -20.55
N THR A 203 64.88 41.76 -20.51
CA THR A 203 64.05 41.91 -19.31
C THR A 203 63.85 40.53 -18.70
N ILE A 204 64.22 40.36 -17.44
CA ILE A 204 63.92 39.18 -16.66
C ILE A 204 62.76 39.52 -15.74
N HIS A 205 61.68 38.74 -15.84
CA HIS A 205 60.50 38.83 -15.00
C HIS A 205 60.62 37.77 -13.89
N GLY A 206 60.64 38.17 -12.62
CA GLY A 206 60.59 37.26 -11.48
C GLY A 206 59.28 37.38 -10.71
N ALA A 207 58.86 36.31 -10.03
CA ALA A 207 57.84 36.41 -9.00
C ALA A 207 58.39 37.26 -7.84
N GLY A 208 57.73 38.38 -7.53
CA GLY A 208 58.05 39.18 -6.35
C GLY A 208 57.89 38.36 -5.07
N ALA A 209 58.74 38.65 -4.06
CA ALA A 209 58.67 38.06 -2.73
C ALA A 209 57.31 38.31 -2.05
#